data_AF-A0A382F316-F1
#
_entry.id   AF-A0A382F316-F1
#
_cell.length_a   1.000
_cell.length_b   1.000
_cell.length_c   1.000
_cell.angle_alpha   90.00
_cell.angle_beta   90.00
_cell.angle_gamma   90.00
#
_symmetry.space_group_name_H-M   'P 1'
#
loop_
_entity.id
_entity.type
_entity.pdbx_description
1 polymer ?
#
loop_
_entity_poly.entity_id
_entity_poly.type
_entity_poly.pdbx_seq_one_letter_code
_entity_poly.pdbx_strand_id
1 'polypeptide(L)'
;RSIPLPSGIKQELKELTAQKATLRSELSHFLPKSKSKFVLIDDENKDQVEFLEKTAGKGTNPKGTERGHLNDPGDDKRSPNLSGGTYTWWKNKQNLDLAVYRPGVKGRYRIWLSWGSGWGTHTKDALYQLDADGNPASGDDRETIATINQQLFANGEGKVINKPLWSGFQDAGVHDLNPENAIVLRGGSGTAVTADVIVLAADGGGKTLVPPTLNPPVGFKRNVESLSPEKVRFVRFTTEATNNNSEPCIDELELWTTGKDSRNVALDAKLTSSGNYANNPKHKLVHLNDGKYGNERSWISNQKGKGWVQLELPEPATIDRIEWGRDRKGRYQDRLPTKYRIEGALEPGQWRLLANSNDRLPFKGEKSAPATTYDFTGHPEEEARQGREKLARLKEIEKQAASLSNTSKVYAGTFKQPAPTRLMYRGDHLSPRDVVAPEGLNALNAMLRPLNMKPDAPERDRRIAFAKWLTDPKNPLTARVMVNRIWHYHFGRGLVATPSDFGDMGFRPSHPDLLDWLAMEFMENGWSVKHIHRLILNS
;
A
#
# COMPACT_ATOMS: atom_id res chain seq x y z
N ARG A 1 5.42 6.27 -17.71
CA ARG A 1 6.67 6.39 -16.90
C ARG A 1 6.52 7.58 -15.99
N SER A 2 6.97 7.50 -14.75
CA SER A 2 7.03 8.65 -13.85
C SER A 2 8.25 9.50 -14.23
N ILE A 3 8.04 10.80 -14.40
CA ILE A 3 9.13 11.76 -14.56
C ILE A 3 9.83 11.89 -13.19
N PRO A 4 11.17 11.86 -13.12
CA PRO A 4 11.88 12.16 -11.88
C PRO A 4 11.43 13.52 -11.33
N LEU A 5 11.24 13.61 -10.01
CA LEU A 5 10.89 14.89 -9.39
C LEU A 5 12.00 15.92 -9.64
N PRO A 6 11.66 17.16 -10.05
CA PRO A 6 12.60 18.27 -10.12
C PRO A 6 13.32 18.46 -8.77
N SER A 7 14.57 18.94 -8.82
CA SER A 7 15.38 19.18 -7.61
C SER A 7 14.69 20.10 -6.60
N GLY A 8 13.98 21.14 -7.06
CA GLY A 8 13.19 22.03 -6.20
C GLY A 8 12.09 21.29 -5.42
N ILE A 9 11.33 20.41 -6.09
CA ILE A 9 10.28 19.61 -5.42
C ILE A 9 10.88 18.64 -4.41
N LYS A 10 12.04 18.06 -4.71
CA LYS A 10 12.75 17.18 -3.75
C LYS A 10 13.17 17.94 -2.49
N GLN A 11 13.66 19.17 -2.65
CA GLN A 11 14.04 20.03 -1.52
C GLN A 11 12.82 20.40 -0.68
N GLU A 12 11.72 20.79 -1.32
CA GLU A 12 10.46 21.10 -0.63
C GLU A 12 9.90 19.89 0.15
N LEU A 13 9.93 18.69 -0.44
CA LEU A 13 9.54 17.46 0.25
C LEU A 13 10.41 17.16 1.48
N LYS A 14 11.71 17.49 1.42
CA LYS A 14 12.63 17.35 2.56
C LYS A 14 12.24 18.30 3.71
N GLU A 15 11.92 19.55 3.38
CA GLU A 15 11.48 20.56 4.35
C GLU A 15 10.13 20.20 4.97
N LEU A 16 9.15 19.76 4.17
CA LEU A 16 7.87 19.27 4.69
C LEU A 16 8.06 18.05 5.59
N THR A 17 9.03 17.18 5.29
CA THR A 17 9.35 16.03 6.13
C THR A 17 9.89 16.44 7.49
N ALA A 18 10.80 17.42 7.54
CA ALA A 18 11.28 17.99 8.80
C ALA A 18 10.14 18.63 9.61
N GLN A 19 9.25 19.41 8.96
CA GLN A 19 8.09 20.02 9.63
C GLN A 19 7.11 18.98 10.19
N LYS A 20 6.88 17.86 9.48
CA LYS A 20 6.06 16.75 9.98
C LYS A 20 6.66 16.17 11.27
N ALA A 21 7.97 15.94 11.30
CA ALA A 21 8.66 15.40 12.49
C ALA A 21 8.52 16.36 13.68
N THR A 22 8.75 17.67 13.48
CA THR A 22 8.55 18.66 14.55
C THR A 22 7.13 18.66 15.11
N LEU A 23 6.11 18.68 14.24
CA LEU A 23 4.71 18.70 14.68
C LEU A 23 4.31 17.40 15.39
N ARG A 24 4.81 16.24 14.93
CA ARG A 24 4.56 14.96 15.60
C ARG A 24 5.18 14.92 17.00
N SER A 25 6.38 15.48 17.14
CA SER A 25 7.07 15.59 18.43
C SER A 25 6.29 16.48 19.39
N GLU A 26 5.81 17.63 18.93
CA GLU A 26 4.97 18.52 19.74
C GLU A 26 3.61 17.90 20.10
N LEU A 27 3.03 17.13 19.18
CA LEU A 27 1.76 16.44 19.41
C LEU A 27 1.92 15.19 20.28
N SER A 28 3.15 14.74 20.54
CA SER A 28 3.43 13.51 21.29
C SER A 28 2.82 13.50 22.71
N HIS A 29 2.63 14.67 23.30
CA HIS A 29 2.02 14.79 24.63
C HIS A 29 0.53 14.41 24.64
N PHE A 30 -0.15 14.58 23.51
CA PHE A 30 -1.56 14.20 23.32
C PHE A 30 -1.71 12.77 22.81
N LEU A 31 -0.62 12.01 22.75
CA LEU A 31 -0.74 10.58 22.51
C LEU A 31 -1.49 9.98 23.70
N PRO A 32 -2.55 9.18 23.46
CA PRO A 32 -3.19 8.46 24.54
C PRO A 32 -2.10 7.66 25.24
N LYS A 33 -2.03 7.76 26.57
CA LYS A 33 -1.18 6.88 27.38
C LYS A 33 -1.69 5.47 27.14
N SER A 34 -1.10 4.79 26.17
CA SER A 34 -1.57 3.49 25.72
C SER A 34 -1.55 2.53 26.90
N LYS A 35 -2.75 2.15 27.36
CA LYS A 35 -2.96 0.93 28.16
C LYS A 35 -3.14 -0.29 27.26
N SER A 36 -3.14 -0.12 25.93
CA SER A 36 -3.20 -1.24 25.01
C SER A 36 -1.98 -2.13 25.23
N LYS A 37 -2.23 -3.44 25.33
CA LYS A 37 -1.18 -4.44 25.52
C LYS A 37 -0.22 -4.43 24.32
N PHE A 38 -0.75 -4.08 23.14
CA PHE A 38 -0.02 -4.10 21.89
C PHE A 38 -0.34 -2.88 21.02
N VAL A 39 0.62 -2.48 20.19
CA VAL A 39 0.40 -1.61 19.02
C VAL A 39 0.68 -2.44 17.77
N LEU A 40 -0.32 -2.62 16.92
CA LEU A 40 -0.21 -3.34 15.66
C LEU A 40 -0.12 -2.36 14.49
N ILE A 41 0.88 -2.55 13.63
CA ILE A 41 1.12 -1.77 12.42
C ILE A 41 1.14 -2.72 11.22
N ASP A 42 0.05 -2.75 10.49
CA ASP A 42 -0.06 -3.44 9.21
C ASP A 42 0.71 -2.66 8.13
N ASP A 43 1.39 -3.34 7.21
CA ASP A 43 2.16 -2.71 6.12
C ASP A 43 1.28 -1.82 5.22
N GLU A 44 -0.03 -2.06 5.14
CA GLU A 44 -0.95 -1.23 4.37
C GLU A 44 -1.55 -0.05 5.16
N ASN A 45 -1.18 0.11 6.43
CA ASN A 45 -1.58 1.27 7.24
C ASN A 45 -0.90 2.53 6.71
N LYS A 46 -1.56 3.27 5.81
CA LYS A 46 -0.99 4.49 5.21
C LYS A 46 -0.69 5.61 6.21
N ASP A 47 -1.26 5.56 7.41
CA ASP A 47 -1.04 6.58 8.43
C ASP A 47 0.28 6.32 9.19
N GLN A 48 0.68 5.05 9.30
CA GLN A 48 1.89 4.63 10.01
C GLN A 48 2.96 4.05 9.09
N VAL A 49 2.66 3.76 7.84
CA VAL A 49 3.58 3.11 6.90
C VAL A 49 3.70 3.93 5.62
N GLU A 50 4.92 4.31 5.32
CA GLU A 50 5.31 5.00 4.10
C GLU A 50 6.06 4.03 3.18
N PHE A 51 5.56 3.85 1.96
CA PHE A 51 6.27 3.08 0.94
C PHE A 51 7.22 4.02 0.18
N LEU A 52 8.52 3.78 0.33
CA LEU A 52 9.57 4.54 -0.37
C LEU A 52 9.69 4.08 -1.82
N GLU A 53 9.32 2.83 -2.10
CA GLU A 53 9.37 2.23 -3.41
C GLU A 53 8.02 1.70 -3.87
N LYS A 54 7.80 1.70 -5.18
CA LYS A 54 6.57 1.16 -5.76
C LYS A 54 6.49 -0.35 -5.52
N THR A 55 5.41 -0.79 -4.88
CA THR A 55 5.13 -2.22 -4.67
C THR A 55 4.99 -2.97 -6.00
N ALA A 56 5.41 -4.23 -6.00
CA ALA A 56 5.29 -5.11 -7.15
C ALA A 56 3.96 -5.89 -7.13
N GLY A 57 3.35 -6.05 -5.95
CA GLY A 57 2.00 -6.60 -5.79
C GLY A 57 1.74 -7.10 -4.38
N LYS A 58 0.79 -8.02 -4.28
CA LYS A 58 0.41 -8.73 -3.05
C LYS A 58 0.65 -10.24 -3.22
N GLY A 59 1.11 -10.90 -2.17
CA GLY A 59 1.02 -12.36 -2.05
C GLY A 59 -0.30 -12.72 -1.38
N THR A 60 -1.03 -13.73 -1.88
CA THR A 60 -2.33 -14.13 -1.32
C THR A 60 -2.21 -15.49 -0.67
N ASN A 61 -2.41 -15.58 0.65
CA ASN A 61 -2.25 -16.82 1.37
C ASN A 61 -3.25 -17.88 0.88
N PRO A 62 -2.82 -19.16 0.76
CA PRO A 62 -3.73 -20.24 0.44
C PRO A 62 -4.84 -20.35 1.48
N LYS A 63 -6.03 -20.79 1.05
CA LYS A 63 -7.08 -21.21 1.99
C LYS A 63 -6.63 -22.48 2.73
N GLY A 64 -6.97 -22.57 4.01
CA GLY A 64 -6.69 -23.74 4.85
C GLY A 64 -6.24 -23.34 6.25
N THR A 65 -6.06 -24.33 7.11
CA THR A 65 -5.68 -24.17 8.53
C THR A 65 -4.23 -24.58 8.80
N GLU A 66 -3.48 -24.95 7.76
CA GLU A 66 -2.05 -25.25 7.85
C GLU A 66 -1.25 -23.97 8.18
N ARG A 67 -0.03 -24.15 8.69
CA ARG A 67 0.83 -23.04 9.10
C ARG A 67 1.03 -22.02 7.98
N GLY A 68 0.70 -20.76 8.25
CA GLY A 68 0.82 -19.65 7.29
C GLY A 68 -0.28 -19.58 6.23
N HIS A 69 -1.28 -20.47 6.24
CA HIS A 69 -2.50 -20.34 5.42
C HIS A 69 -3.47 -19.34 6.05
N LEU A 70 -4.47 -18.91 5.27
CA LEU A 70 -5.43 -17.87 5.64
C LEU A 70 -6.14 -18.12 6.99
N ASN A 71 -6.49 -19.38 7.29
CA ASN A 71 -7.23 -19.75 8.50
C ASN A 71 -6.34 -20.50 9.50
N ASP A 72 -5.02 -20.30 9.45
CA ASP A 72 -4.10 -20.86 10.44
C ASP A 72 -4.49 -20.38 11.86
N PRO A 73 -4.94 -21.29 12.74
CA PRO A 73 -5.42 -20.90 14.07
C PRO A 73 -4.30 -20.59 15.06
N GLY A 74 -3.03 -20.83 14.70
CA GLY A 74 -1.93 -20.77 15.67
C GLY A 74 -1.94 -21.97 16.63
N ASP A 75 -1.20 -21.83 17.73
CA ASP A 75 -1.21 -22.71 18.91
C ASP A 75 -0.55 -21.98 20.10
N ASP A 76 -0.33 -22.67 21.21
CA ASP A 76 0.25 -22.12 22.45
C ASP A 76 1.62 -21.43 22.28
N LYS A 77 2.33 -21.69 21.16
CA LYS A 77 3.65 -21.15 20.86
C LYS A 77 3.68 -20.21 19.65
N ARG A 78 2.58 -20.09 18.89
CA ARG A 78 2.53 -19.31 17.64
C ARG A 78 1.18 -18.65 17.44
N SER A 79 1.20 -17.36 17.08
CA SER A 79 0.00 -16.60 16.77
C SER A 79 -0.77 -17.20 15.57
N PRO A 80 -2.10 -17.02 15.51
CA PRO A 80 -2.88 -17.27 14.30
C PRO A 80 -2.41 -16.39 13.14
N ASN A 81 -2.78 -16.71 11.90
CA ASN A 81 -2.44 -15.84 10.76
C ASN A 81 -3.12 -14.47 10.87
N LEU A 82 -2.30 -13.42 10.96
CA LEU A 82 -2.76 -12.03 11.15
C LEU A 82 -2.72 -11.17 9.89
N SER A 83 -2.21 -11.66 8.76
CA SER A 83 -2.07 -10.89 7.50
C SER A 83 -3.39 -10.49 6.83
N GLY A 84 -4.54 -10.93 7.37
CA GLY A 84 -5.83 -10.81 6.68
C GLY A 84 -5.89 -11.59 5.35
N GLY A 85 -4.91 -12.47 5.09
CA GLY A 85 -4.81 -13.28 3.88
C GLY A 85 -3.89 -12.75 2.81
N THR A 86 -3.23 -11.61 3.00
CA THR A 86 -2.31 -11.06 2.01
C THR A 86 -1.15 -10.29 2.64
N TYR A 87 0.02 -10.32 2.00
CA TYR A 87 1.18 -9.48 2.37
C TYR A 87 1.67 -8.65 1.17
N THR A 88 2.37 -7.52 1.39
CA THR A 88 2.99 -6.73 0.32
C THR A 88 4.35 -7.28 -0.09
N TRP A 89 4.69 -7.13 -1.37
CA TRP A 89 6.04 -7.38 -1.84
C TRP A 89 6.52 -6.34 -2.86
N TRP A 90 7.84 -6.17 -2.90
CA TRP A 90 8.59 -5.30 -3.80
C TRP A 90 9.60 -6.10 -4.62
N LYS A 91 9.98 -5.57 -5.78
CA LYS A 91 11.18 -6.05 -6.47
C LYS A 91 12.38 -5.69 -5.62
N ASN A 92 13.18 -6.69 -5.28
CA ASN A 92 14.32 -6.49 -4.42
C ASN A 92 15.47 -5.83 -5.19
N LYS A 93 16.13 -4.90 -4.50
CA LYS A 93 17.47 -4.42 -4.83
C LYS A 93 18.22 -4.33 -3.51
N GLN A 94 19.42 -4.89 -3.49
CA GLN A 94 20.24 -4.90 -2.28
C GLN A 94 20.46 -3.47 -1.79
N ASN A 95 20.30 -3.29 -0.48
CA ASN A 95 20.44 -2.02 0.23
C ASN A 95 19.42 -0.92 -0.14
N LEU A 96 18.35 -1.26 -0.86
CA LEU A 96 17.29 -0.31 -1.17
C LEU A 96 16.29 -0.25 -0.01
N ASP A 97 16.01 0.95 0.50
CA ASP A 97 14.94 1.17 1.47
C ASP A 97 13.59 1.08 0.76
N LEU A 98 12.66 0.28 1.30
CA LEU A 98 11.41 -0.07 0.61
C LEU A 98 10.17 0.49 1.33
N ALA A 99 10.17 0.40 2.66
CA ALA A 99 9.06 0.85 3.49
C ALA A 99 9.57 1.35 4.85
N VAL A 100 8.83 2.28 5.44
CA VAL A 100 9.11 2.90 6.73
C VAL A 100 7.87 2.78 7.59
N TYR A 101 7.98 2.08 8.71
CA TYR A 101 6.94 1.96 9.72
C TYR A 101 7.19 3.00 10.81
N ARG A 102 6.13 3.63 11.30
CA ARG A 102 6.17 4.70 12.30
C ARG A 102 5.39 4.28 13.54
N PRO A 103 6.08 3.67 14.53
CA PRO A 103 5.53 3.30 15.82
C PRO A 103 4.65 4.36 16.48
N GLY A 104 5.11 5.62 16.56
CA GLY A 104 4.36 6.70 17.19
C GLY A 104 4.08 6.45 18.69
N VAL A 105 4.94 5.68 19.37
CA VAL A 105 4.81 5.34 20.79
C VAL A 105 5.99 5.87 21.59
N LYS A 106 5.81 6.07 22.89
CA LYS A 106 6.87 6.42 23.83
C LYS A 106 6.99 5.37 24.92
N GLY A 107 8.22 4.94 25.22
CA GLY A 107 8.54 3.99 26.28
C GLY A 107 9.25 2.75 25.76
N ARG A 108 9.39 1.75 26.61
CA ARG A 108 10.12 0.52 26.31
C ARG A 108 9.19 -0.54 25.71
N TYR A 109 9.47 -0.99 24.49
CA TYR A 109 8.63 -1.94 23.75
C TYR A 109 9.45 -3.11 23.19
N ARG A 110 8.89 -4.32 23.24
CA ARG A 110 9.35 -5.46 22.46
C ARG A 110 8.77 -5.41 21.06
N ILE A 111 9.61 -5.53 20.03
CA ILE A 111 9.21 -5.46 18.62
C ILE A 111 9.09 -6.88 18.05
N TRP A 112 7.97 -7.18 17.39
CA TRP A 112 7.71 -8.42 16.68
C TRP A 112 7.49 -8.15 15.20
N LEU A 113 8.20 -8.86 14.34
CA LEU A 113 8.22 -8.65 12.89
C LEU A 113 7.58 -9.82 12.14
N SER A 114 6.79 -9.53 11.12
CA SER A 114 6.16 -10.51 10.22
C SER A 114 6.34 -10.12 8.74
N TRP A 115 6.29 -11.11 7.86
CA TRP A 115 6.48 -10.98 6.42
C TRP A 115 5.79 -12.10 5.63
N GLY A 116 5.89 -12.01 4.29
CA GLY A 116 5.47 -13.08 3.39
C GLY A 116 6.57 -14.10 3.16
N SER A 117 6.29 -15.38 3.40
CA SER A 117 7.25 -16.47 3.25
C SER A 117 6.86 -17.48 2.17
N GLY A 118 7.70 -18.52 2.00
CA GLY A 118 7.39 -19.71 1.22
C GLY A 118 7.82 -19.70 -0.25
N TRP A 119 8.38 -18.59 -0.75
CA TRP A 119 8.93 -18.50 -2.12
C TRP A 119 10.45 -18.47 -2.15
N GLY A 120 11.05 -19.21 -3.08
CA GLY A 120 12.51 -19.23 -3.26
C GLY A 120 13.10 -17.93 -3.83
N THR A 121 12.25 -17.04 -4.35
CA THR A 121 12.63 -15.74 -4.90
C THR A 121 12.78 -14.64 -3.84
N HIS A 122 12.24 -14.87 -2.64
CA HIS A 122 12.33 -13.95 -1.51
C HIS A 122 13.78 -13.81 -1.03
N THR A 123 14.06 -12.66 -0.44
CA THR A 123 15.37 -12.33 0.14
C THR A 123 15.72 -13.23 1.32
N LYS A 124 17.02 -13.45 1.54
CA LYS A 124 17.53 -14.28 2.64
C LYS A 124 18.01 -13.47 3.84
N ASP A 125 18.02 -12.15 3.69
CA ASP A 125 18.76 -11.20 4.53
C ASP A 125 18.13 -9.80 4.42
N ALA A 126 16.78 -9.72 4.42
CA ALA A 126 16.09 -8.44 4.60
C ALA A 126 16.53 -7.81 5.92
N LEU A 127 16.80 -6.51 5.90
CA LEU A 127 17.16 -5.76 7.10
C LEU A 127 15.96 -4.97 7.60
N TYR A 128 15.72 -5.07 8.90
CA TYR A 128 14.89 -4.11 9.64
C TYR A 128 15.81 -3.25 10.49
N GLN A 129 15.73 -1.93 10.32
CA GLN A 129 16.57 -0.98 11.03
C GLN A 129 15.70 0.01 11.81
N LEU A 130 16.04 0.24 13.07
CA LEU A 130 15.45 1.31 13.88
C LEU A 130 16.21 2.60 13.61
N ASP A 131 15.46 3.64 13.23
CA ASP A 131 15.91 4.96 12.82
C ASP A 131 15.54 5.95 13.93
N ALA A 132 16.54 6.62 14.51
CA ALA A 132 16.38 7.33 15.78
C ALA A 132 15.59 8.63 15.63
N ASP A 133 15.81 9.37 14.54
CA ASP A 133 15.15 10.63 14.22
C ASP A 133 13.91 10.48 13.31
N GLY A 134 13.68 9.28 12.78
CA GLY A 134 12.56 8.96 11.90
C GLY A 134 12.69 9.50 10.48
N ASN A 135 13.85 10.04 10.11
CA ASN A 135 14.17 10.50 8.78
C ASN A 135 14.97 9.43 8.02
N PRO A 136 14.31 8.64 7.15
CA PRO A 136 15.01 7.61 6.38
C PRO A 136 16.05 8.17 5.38
N ALA A 137 16.21 9.48 5.22
CA ALA A 137 17.23 10.05 4.33
C ALA A 137 18.59 10.33 5.01
N SER A 138 18.66 10.41 6.35
CA SER A 138 19.91 10.69 7.10
C SER A 138 20.77 9.43 7.21
N GLY A 139 20.18 8.34 7.72
CA GLY A 139 20.72 6.98 7.68
C GLY A 139 21.96 6.73 8.53
N ASP A 140 22.51 7.74 9.20
CA ASP A 140 23.68 7.72 10.09
C ASP A 140 23.33 7.33 11.53
N ASP A 141 22.05 7.35 11.89
CA ASP A 141 21.50 7.07 13.22
C ASP A 141 20.75 5.73 13.29
N ARG A 142 20.97 4.85 12.31
CA ARG A 142 20.26 3.57 12.19
C ARG A 142 20.94 2.42 12.92
N GLU A 143 20.16 1.69 13.70
CA GLU A 143 20.53 0.42 14.31
C GLU A 143 19.83 -0.75 13.62
N THR A 144 20.54 -1.83 13.30
CA THR A 144 19.90 -3.03 12.74
C THR A 144 19.28 -3.85 13.86
N ILE A 145 17.96 -3.99 13.85
CA ILE A 145 17.21 -4.73 14.87
C ILE A 145 16.90 -6.17 14.44
N ALA A 146 16.91 -6.47 13.14
CA ALA A 146 16.79 -7.84 12.65
C ALA A 146 17.35 -8.02 11.22
N THR A 147 17.88 -9.22 10.96
CA THR A 147 18.23 -9.73 9.63
C THR A 147 17.40 -10.97 9.35
N ILE A 148 16.60 -10.95 8.29
CA ILE A 148 15.49 -11.89 8.10
C ILE A 148 15.66 -12.69 6.80
N ASN A 149 15.60 -14.02 6.93
CA ASN A 149 15.41 -14.91 5.79
C ASN A 149 13.91 -15.04 5.46
N GLN A 150 13.46 -14.28 4.46
CA GLN A 150 12.06 -14.23 4.06
C GLN A 150 11.60 -15.43 3.24
N GLN A 151 12.46 -16.42 3.00
CA GLN A 151 12.06 -17.69 2.41
C GLN A 151 11.38 -18.61 3.43
N LEU A 152 11.69 -18.42 4.72
CA LEU A 152 11.33 -19.30 5.83
C LEU A 152 10.28 -18.67 6.75
N PHE A 153 9.73 -19.47 7.66
CA PHE A 153 8.90 -18.96 8.74
C PHE A 153 9.75 -18.19 9.77
N ALA A 154 9.09 -17.43 10.64
CA ALA A 154 9.74 -16.49 11.52
C ALA A 154 10.63 -17.10 12.61
N ASN A 155 10.48 -18.39 12.89
CA ASN A 155 11.39 -19.15 13.75
C ASN A 155 12.55 -19.81 12.99
N GLY A 156 12.75 -19.46 11.72
CA GLY A 156 13.77 -20.05 10.84
C GLY A 156 13.44 -21.45 10.32
N GLU A 157 12.28 -22.01 10.66
CA GLU A 157 11.85 -23.33 10.19
C GLU A 157 11.09 -23.26 8.86
N GLY A 158 10.86 -24.43 8.26
CA GLY A 158 10.05 -24.59 7.06
C GLY A 158 10.87 -24.95 5.82
N LYS A 159 10.16 -25.26 4.73
CA LYS A 159 10.74 -25.50 3.41
C LYS A 159 10.17 -24.48 2.42
N VAL A 160 10.96 -24.13 1.42
CA VAL A 160 10.47 -23.37 0.26
C VAL A 160 9.55 -24.26 -0.55
N ILE A 161 8.25 -24.01 -0.45
CA ILE A 161 7.21 -24.79 -1.15
C ILE A 161 6.59 -24.03 -2.33
N ASN A 162 7.12 -22.85 -2.67
CA ASN A 162 6.63 -21.97 -3.73
C ASN A 162 5.13 -21.63 -3.57
N LYS A 163 4.74 -21.33 -2.33
CA LYS A 163 3.42 -20.80 -2.00
C LYS A 163 3.57 -19.53 -1.14
N PRO A 164 2.68 -18.55 -1.30
CA PRO A 164 2.69 -17.33 -0.49
C PRO A 164 2.17 -17.61 0.92
N LEU A 165 3.04 -17.92 1.86
CA LEU A 165 2.68 -18.19 3.25
C LEU A 165 2.87 -16.94 4.11
N TRP A 166 2.21 -16.90 5.26
CA TRP A 166 2.50 -15.92 6.31
C TRP A 166 3.59 -16.46 7.25
N SER A 167 4.56 -15.61 7.63
CA SER A 167 5.74 -16.06 8.38
C SER A 167 5.47 -16.42 9.85
N GLY A 168 4.46 -15.81 10.47
CA GLY A 168 4.41 -15.66 11.93
C GLY A 168 5.33 -14.54 12.41
N PHE A 169 5.59 -14.47 13.71
CA PHE A 169 6.38 -13.40 14.32
C PHE A 169 7.80 -13.83 14.70
N GLN A 170 8.76 -12.96 14.37
CA GLN A 170 10.12 -13.02 14.90
C GLN A 170 10.29 -11.90 15.93
N ASP A 171 10.85 -12.26 17.08
CA ASP A 171 11.24 -11.31 18.11
C ASP A 171 12.47 -10.51 17.64
N ALA A 172 12.36 -9.19 17.60
CA ALA A 172 13.43 -8.25 17.26
C ALA A 172 14.00 -7.55 18.51
N GLY A 173 13.67 -8.03 19.71
CA GLY A 173 14.18 -7.52 20.97
C GLY A 173 13.38 -6.35 21.53
N VAL A 174 13.89 -5.81 22.63
CA VAL A 174 13.28 -4.70 23.37
C VAL A 174 14.05 -3.42 23.09
N HIS A 175 13.32 -2.36 22.74
CA HIS A 175 13.85 -1.07 22.34
C HIS A 175 13.16 0.07 23.09
N ASP A 176 13.91 1.10 23.46
CA ASP A 176 13.36 2.34 23.98
C ASP A 176 12.90 3.22 22.80
N LEU A 177 11.59 3.34 22.65
CA LEU A 177 10.96 4.07 21.57
C LEU A 177 10.53 5.46 22.01
N ASN A 178 10.66 6.39 21.09
CA ASN A 178 10.05 7.71 21.10
C ASN A 178 9.14 7.87 19.86
N PRO A 179 8.22 8.85 19.87
CA PRO A 179 7.24 9.03 18.81
C PRO A 179 7.80 9.32 17.41
N GLU A 180 9.04 9.80 17.32
CA GLU A 180 9.69 10.10 16.04
C GLU A 180 10.35 8.86 15.42
N ASN A 181 10.69 7.84 16.21
CA ASN A 181 11.38 6.67 15.70
C ASN A 181 10.65 6.04 14.50
N ALA A 182 11.44 5.49 13.58
CA ALA A 182 10.93 4.73 12.47
C ALA A 182 11.63 3.37 12.35
N ILE A 183 10.92 2.39 11.80
CA ILE A 183 11.48 1.08 11.47
C ILE A 183 11.54 0.97 9.94
N VAL A 184 12.74 0.93 9.38
CA VAL A 184 12.99 0.90 7.95
C VAL A 184 13.20 -0.54 7.50
N LEU A 185 12.39 -0.98 6.52
CA LEU A 185 12.59 -2.24 5.81
C LEU A 185 13.47 -2.01 4.59
N ARG A 186 14.56 -2.75 4.50
CA ARG A 186 15.58 -2.60 3.46
C ARG A 186 15.90 -3.93 2.80
N GLY A 187 16.09 -3.89 1.49
CA GLY A 187 16.30 -5.07 0.66
C GLY A 187 17.66 -5.75 0.87
N GLY A 188 17.66 -7.08 0.90
CA GLY A 188 18.86 -7.92 0.98
C GLY A 188 19.26 -8.52 -0.38
N SER A 189 19.69 -9.78 -0.38
CA SER A 189 19.91 -10.64 -1.55
C SER A 189 18.60 -11.13 -2.18
N GLY A 190 18.64 -11.76 -3.36
CA GLY A 190 17.45 -12.32 -4.02
C GLY A 190 16.65 -11.30 -4.83
N THR A 191 15.40 -11.62 -5.19
CA THR A 191 14.62 -10.86 -6.20
C THR A 191 13.33 -10.22 -5.68
N ALA A 192 12.86 -10.60 -4.50
CA ALA A 192 11.69 -10.04 -3.86
C ALA A 192 11.92 -9.80 -2.36
N VAL A 193 11.38 -8.71 -1.85
CA VAL A 193 11.27 -8.42 -0.42
C VAL A 193 9.80 -8.28 -0.09
N THR A 194 9.41 -8.76 1.07
CA THR A 194 8.03 -8.80 1.54
C THR A 194 7.90 -8.12 2.89
N ALA A 195 6.69 -7.67 3.21
CA ALA A 195 6.37 -7.12 4.51
C ALA A 195 4.90 -7.38 4.81
N ASP A 196 4.58 -7.41 6.09
CA ASP A 196 3.24 -7.63 6.61
C ASP A 196 3.10 -6.82 7.92
N VAL A 197 2.83 -7.49 9.04
CA VAL A 197 2.54 -6.83 10.31
C VAL A 197 3.78 -6.64 11.20
N ILE A 198 3.89 -5.47 11.84
CA ILE A 198 4.75 -5.23 13.02
C ILE A 198 3.87 -5.12 14.26
N VAL A 199 4.27 -5.76 15.36
CA VAL A 199 3.61 -5.61 16.68
C VAL A 199 4.59 -5.10 17.71
N LEU A 200 4.19 -4.08 18.47
CA LEU A 200 4.93 -3.52 19.60
C LEU A 200 4.21 -3.92 20.88
N ALA A 201 4.88 -4.65 21.77
CA ALA A 201 4.35 -5.02 23.08
C ALA A 201 5.04 -4.17 24.16
N ALA A 202 4.27 -3.47 24.99
CA ALA A 202 4.86 -2.69 26.09
C ALA A 202 5.61 -3.64 27.05
N ASP A 203 6.85 -3.30 27.39
CA ASP A 203 7.67 -4.17 28.23
C ASP A 203 7.37 -3.95 29.72
N GLY A 204 6.65 -4.90 30.31
CA GLY A 204 6.34 -4.93 31.74
C GLY A 204 7.44 -5.52 32.64
N GLY A 205 8.65 -5.78 32.11
CA GLY A 205 9.78 -6.33 32.89
C GLY A 205 9.78 -7.86 33.03
N GLY A 206 8.93 -8.57 32.30
CA GLY A 206 8.84 -10.03 32.29
C GLY A 206 9.68 -10.70 31.19
N LYS A 207 10.18 -11.91 31.45
CA LYS A 207 10.96 -12.73 30.49
C LYS A 207 10.11 -13.46 29.43
N THR A 208 8.79 -13.32 29.44
CA THR A 208 7.93 -14.23 28.67
C THR A 208 7.99 -13.96 27.16
N LEU A 209 8.55 -14.91 26.41
CA LEU A 209 8.75 -14.91 24.95
C LEU A 209 7.53 -15.44 24.16
N VAL A 210 6.31 -15.24 24.66
CA VAL A 210 5.11 -15.71 23.94
C VAL A 210 4.74 -14.65 22.90
N PRO A 211 4.61 -15.03 21.61
CA PRO A 211 4.16 -14.11 20.56
C PRO A 211 2.82 -13.44 20.93
N PRO A 212 2.57 -12.20 20.47
CA PRO A 212 1.35 -11.48 20.79
C PRO A 212 0.11 -12.30 20.40
N THR A 213 -0.78 -12.52 21.38
CA THR A 213 -2.11 -13.09 21.16
C THR A 213 -3.10 -11.94 21.07
N LEU A 214 -3.27 -11.41 19.86
CA LEU A 214 -4.22 -10.32 19.62
C LEU A 214 -5.65 -10.83 19.66
N ASN A 215 -6.56 -9.96 20.10
CA ASN A 215 -7.98 -10.28 20.06
C ASN A 215 -8.42 -10.45 18.58
N PRO A 216 -9.36 -11.36 18.29
CA PRO A 216 -9.89 -11.51 16.94
C PRO A 216 -10.51 -10.19 16.45
N PRO A 217 -10.64 -10.00 15.11
CA PRO A 217 -11.33 -8.84 14.57
C PRO A 217 -12.70 -8.69 15.19
N VAL A 218 -13.21 -7.46 15.24
CA VAL A 218 -14.59 -7.27 15.69
C VAL A 218 -15.54 -8.15 14.88
N GLY A 219 -16.35 -8.92 15.59
CA GLY A 219 -17.38 -9.77 15.04
C GLY A 219 -18.76 -9.11 15.13
N PHE A 220 -19.66 -9.49 14.23
CA PHE A 220 -21.04 -9.01 14.28
C PHE A 220 -21.79 -9.53 15.51
N LYS A 221 -21.50 -10.77 15.90
CA LYS A 221 -22.24 -11.47 16.94
C LYS A 221 -21.80 -11.08 18.34
N ARG A 222 -20.51 -11.26 18.66
CA ARG A 222 -20.01 -11.07 20.03
C ARG A 222 -18.55 -10.64 19.99
N ASN A 223 -18.24 -9.67 20.81
CA ASN A 223 -16.93 -9.10 21.06
C ASN A 223 -16.70 -9.09 22.56
N VAL A 224 -15.50 -9.48 22.98
CA VAL A 224 -15.12 -9.57 24.40
C VAL A 224 -13.84 -8.77 24.61
N GLU A 225 -13.88 -7.80 25.52
CA GLU A 225 -12.69 -7.13 26.05
C GLU A 225 -12.35 -7.71 27.41
N SER A 226 -11.15 -8.27 27.54
CA SER A 226 -10.62 -8.76 28.82
C SER A 226 -9.77 -7.70 29.46
N LEU A 227 -10.09 -7.34 30.70
CA LEU A 227 -9.43 -6.30 31.48
C LEU A 227 -8.66 -6.93 32.65
N SER A 228 -7.64 -6.21 33.13
CA SER A 228 -7.26 -6.38 34.54
C SER A 228 -8.44 -5.91 35.41
N PRO A 229 -8.69 -6.49 36.59
CA PRO A 229 -9.76 -6.04 37.48
C PRO A 229 -9.72 -4.53 37.73
N GLU A 230 -10.76 -3.81 37.30
CA GLU A 230 -10.83 -2.36 37.31
C GLU A 230 -12.11 -1.90 38.02
N LYS A 231 -11.98 -1.03 39.02
CA LYS A 231 -13.12 -0.48 39.76
C LYS A 231 -13.70 0.73 39.03
N VAL A 232 -14.98 0.67 38.64
CA VAL A 232 -15.67 1.68 37.82
C VAL A 232 -17.07 1.95 38.36
N ARG A 233 -17.58 3.16 38.12
CA ARG A 233 -19.00 3.52 38.30
C ARG A 233 -19.62 3.96 36.97
N PHE A 234 -18.84 4.67 36.16
CA PHE A 234 -19.23 5.10 34.82
C PHE A 234 -18.41 4.33 33.80
N VAL A 235 -19.06 3.85 32.74
CA VAL A 235 -18.40 3.26 31.57
C VAL A 235 -18.97 3.89 30.31
N ARG A 236 -18.10 4.38 29.42
CA ARG A 236 -18.49 4.97 28.14
C ARG A 236 -17.89 4.17 27.00
N PHE A 237 -18.74 3.73 26.07
CA PHE A 237 -18.34 3.15 24.79
C PHE A 237 -18.47 4.23 23.71
N THR A 238 -17.35 4.60 23.09
CA THR A 238 -17.31 5.60 22.01
C THR A 238 -16.95 4.90 20.70
N THR A 239 -17.85 4.96 19.72
CA THR A 239 -17.57 4.53 18.34
C THR A 239 -16.91 5.66 17.56
N GLU A 240 -15.82 5.33 16.89
CA GLU A 240 -14.99 6.24 16.08
C GLU A 240 -15.10 5.92 14.58
N ALA A 241 -15.42 4.69 14.22
CA ALA A 241 -15.74 4.27 12.86
C ALA A 241 -16.65 3.04 12.83
N THR A 242 -17.36 2.87 11.71
CA THR A 242 -18.13 1.66 11.40
C THR A 242 -17.72 1.09 10.05
N ASN A 243 -17.91 -0.22 9.87
CA ASN A 243 -17.51 -0.95 8.67
C ASN A 243 -18.14 -0.44 7.35
N ASN A 244 -19.18 0.38 7.42
CA ASN A 244 -19.85 0.94 6.26
C ASN A 244 -20.17 2.45 6.42
N ASN A 245 -19.51 3.13 7.37
CA ASN A 245 -19.71 4.55 7.67
C ASN A 245 -21.18 4.93 7.97
N SER A 246 -22.01 3.97 8.40
CA SER A 246 -23.38 4.23 8.87
C SER A 246 -23.38 4.50 10.38
N GLU A 247 -24.50 4.96 10.93
CA GLU A 247 -24.65 5.16 12.37
C GLU A 247 -24.45 3.83 13.11
N PRO A 248 -23.57 3.77 14.15
CA PRO A 248 -23.26 2.53 14.85
C PRO A 248 -24.48 1.90 15.52
N CYS A 249 -24.53 0.58 15.48
CA CYS A 249 -25.58 -0.23 16.10
C CYS A 249 -24.95 -1.23 17.08
N ILE A 250 -25.43 -1.24 18.32
CA ILE A 250 -25.02 -2.20 19.36
C ILE A 250 -26.29 -2.84 19.92
N ASP A 251 -26.34 -4.17 19.93
CA ASP A 251 -27.50 -4.88 20.48
C ASP A 251 -27.48 -4.92 22.00
N GLU A 252 -26.34 -5.26 22.59
CA GLU A 252 -26.16 -5.26 24.05
C GLU A 252 -24.71 -4.89 24.42
N LEU A 253 -24.53 -4.11 25.49
CA LEU A 253 -23.26 -3.78 26.14
C LEU A 253 -23.30 -4.25 27.61
N GLU A 254 -22.41 -5.17 27.95
CA GLU A 254 -22.38 -5.89 29.24
C GLU A 254 -21.09 -5.62 30.01
N LEU A 255 -21.19 -5.54 31.34
CA LEU A 255 -20.06 -5.34 32.26
C LEU A 255 -20.04 -6.46 33.28
N TRP A 256 -18.99 -7.29 33.28
CA TRP A 256 -18.92 -8.50 34.09
C TRP A 256 -17.96 -8.33 35.27
N THR A 257 -18.42 -8.70 36.47
CA THR A 257 -17.63 -8.66 37.71
C THR A 257 -16.68 -9.84 37.83
N THR A 258 -15.66 -9.70 38.68
CA THR A 258 -14.62 -10.72 38.88
C THR A 258 -15.07 -11.87 39.78
N GLY A 259 -14.42 -13.02 39.67
CA GLY A 259 -14.56 -14.15 40.61
C GLY A 259 -15.70 -15.13 40.31
N LYS A 260 -15.96 -16.05 41.25
CA LYS A 260 -16.91 -17.16 41.07
C LYS A 260 -18.36 -16.70 40.93
N ASP A 261 -18.71 -15.56 41.50
CA ASP A 261 -20.05 -14.95 41.45
C ASP A 261 -20.14 -13.85 40.37
N SER A 262 -19.41 -14.03 39.26
CA SER A 262 -19.39 -13.10 38.13
C SER A 262 -20.80 -12.86 37.60
N ARG A 263 -21.20 -11.58 37.53
CA ARG A 263 -22.52 -11.15 37.03
C ARG A 263 -22.40 -9.94 36.12
N ASN A 264 -23.35 -9.81 35.20
CA ASN A 264 -23.50 -8.63 34.35
C ASN A 264 -24.12 -7.47 35.15
N VAL A 265 -23.30 -6.54 35.64
CA VAL A 265 -23.76 -5.36 36.39
C VAL A 265 -24.30 -4.25 35.49
N ALA A 266 -24.17 -4.38 34.15
CA ALA A 266 -24.74 -3.41 33.23
C ALA A 266 -26.28 -3.40 33.25
N LEU A 267 -26.93 -4.52 33.63
CA LEU A 267 -28.40 -4.66 33.67
C LEU A 267 -29.08 -3.64 34.58
N ASP A 268 -28.40 -3.23 35.65
CA ASP A 268 -28.92 -2.27 36.63
C ASP A 268 -28.48 -0.82 36.32
N ALA A 269 -27.73 -0.60 35.24
CA ALA A 269 -27.15 0.70 34.95
C ALA A 269 -28.15 1.65 34.28
N LYS A 270 -28.01 2.94 34.59
CA LYS A 270 -28.68 4.02 33.88
C LYS A 270 -27.93 4.34 32.59
N LEU A 271 -28.67 4.57 31.51
CA LEU A 271 -28.10 4.84 30.19
C LEU A 271 -28.20 6.32 29.78
N THR A 272 -27.13 6.81 29.16
CA THR A 272 -27.10 8.06 28.40
C THR A 272 -26.36 7.86 27.07
N SER A 273 -26.59 8.73 26.08
CA SER A 273 -25.95 8.62 24.78
C SER A 273 -25.75 9.98 24.11
N SER A 274 -24.91 9.99 23.07
CA SER A 274 -24.66 11.15 22.20
C SER A 274 -25.83 11.52 21.28
N GLY A 275 -26.92 10.76 21.36
CA GLY A 275 -28.09 10.87 20.49
C GLY A 275 -28.58 9.50 20.04
N ASN A 276 -29.88 9.44 19.70
CA ASN A 276 -30.58 8.20 19.38
C ASN A 276 -31.27 8.31 18.03
N TYR A 277 -31.23 7.24 17.25
CA TYR A 277 -31.92 7.16 15.97
C TYR A 277 -33.43 7.37 16.15
N ALA A 278 -33.99 8.39 15.49
CA ALA A 278 -35.35 8.85 15.74
C ALA A 278 -36.41 7.90 15.14
N ASN A 279 -37.60 7.88 15.76
CA ASN A 279 -38.83 7.27 15.23
C ASN A 279 -38.74 5.79 14.84
N ASN A 280 -37.87 5.00 15.49
CA ASN A 280 -37.77 3.57 15.25
C ASN A 280 -38.33 2.75 16.45
N PRO A 281 -39.28 1.82 16.22
CA PRO A 281 -39.86 1.03 17.31
C PRO A 281 -38.92 -0.02 17.89
N LYS A 282 -37.89 -0.43 17.13
CA LYS A 282 -36.92 -1.48 17.48
C LYS A 282 -35.64 -0.92 18.11
N HIS A 283 -35.15 0.22 17.59
CA HIS A 283 -33.85 0.75 17.99
C HIS A 283 -34.00 1.81 19.09
N LYS A 284 -33.80 1.42 20.35
CA LYS A 284 -34.01 2.28 21.53
C LYS A 284 -32.84 2.14 22.49
N LEU A 285 -32.48 3.25 23.14
CA LEU A 285 -31.38 3.27 24.11
C LEU A 285 -31.57 2.21 25.21
N VAL A 286 -32.79 2.06 25.73
CA VAL A 286 -33.13 1.09 26.78
C VAL A 286 -32.83 -0.37 26.41
N HIS A 287 -32.66 -0.70 25.13
CA HIS A 287 -32.34 -2.06 24.72
C HIS A 287 -30.85 -2.41 24.87
N LEU A 288 -29.98 -1.43 25.12
CA LEU A 288 -28.53 -1.65 25.14
C LEU A 288 -28.07 -2.52 26.35
N ASN A 289 -28.85 -2.59 27.42
CA ASN A 289 -28.52 -3.33 28.63
C ASN A 289 -29.72 -4.08 29.21
N ASP A 290 -30.67 -4.51 28.36
CA ASP A 290 -31.90 -5.17 28.82
C ASP A 290 -31.78 -6.70 28.94
N GLY A 291 -30.58 -7.24 28.70
CA GLY A 291 -30.26 -8.66 28.75
C GLY A 291 -30.82 -9.45 27.55
N LYS A 292 -31.32 -8.77 26.50
CA LYS A 292 -31.91 -9.43 25.33
C LYS A 292 -31.17 -9.05 24.06
N TYR A 293 -31.05 -10.04 23.18
CA TYR A 293 -30.11 -9.97 22.08
C TYR A 293 -30.75 -9.79 20.70
N GLY A 294 -29.96 -9.18 19.81
CA GLY A 294 -30.18 -9.09 18.37
C GLY A 294 -30.79 -7.77 17.88
N ASN A 295 -30.78 -7.58 16.56
CA ASN A 295 -31.10 -6.30 15.90
C ASN A 295 -32.45 -5.67 16.29
N GLU A 296 -33.46 -6.45 16.69
CA GLU A 296 -34.77 -5.91 17.06
C GLU A 296 -34.79 -5.21 18.43
N ARG A 297 -33.73 -5.42 19.21
CA ARG A 297 -33.49 -4.83 20.52
C ARG A 297 -32.06 -4.32 20.54
N SER A 298 -31.84 -3.23 19.82
CA SER A 298 -30.53 -2.60 19.77
C SER A 298 -30.64 -1.11 19.98
N TRP A 299 -29.52 -0.46 20.24
CA TRP A 299 -29.38 0.99 20.16
C TRP A 299 -28.66 1.35 18.86
N ILE A 300 -29.14 2.43 18.22
CA ILE A 300 -28.47 3.05 17.07
C ILE A 300 -28.26 4.54 17.38
N SER A 301 -27.04 5.02 17.15
CA SER A 301 -26.68 6.44 17.22
C SER A 301 -27.44 7.25 16.17
N ASN A 302 -27.66 8.55 16.38
CA ASN A 302 -28.10 9.45 15.31
C ASN A 302 -26.94 10.10 14.53
N GLN A 303 -25.69 9.74 14.85
CA GLN A 303 -24.50 10.31 14.25
C GLN A 303 -23.87 9.30 13.28
N LYS A 304 -23.63 9.72 12.05
CA LYS A 304 -23.05 8.87 11.01
C LYS A 304 -21.62 8.48 11.36
N GLY A 305 -21.33 7.18 11.35
CA GLY A 305 -19.98 6.61 11.58
C GLY A 305 -19.45 6.73 13.02
N LYS A 306 -20.16 7.40 13.93
CA LYS A 306 -19.68 7.73 15.27
C LYS A 306 -20.80 7.81 16.31
N GLY A 307 -20.42 8.05 17.55
CA GLY A 307 -21.34 8.29 18.66
C GLY A 307 -20.87 7.59 19.92
N TRP A 308 -21.48 7.89 21.05
CA TRP A 308 -21.16 7.26 22.32
C TRP A 308 -22.41 6.87 23.11
N VAL A 309 -22.26 5.82 23.92
CA VAL A 309 -23.21 5.38 24.94
C VAL A 309 -22.49 5.23 26.26
N GLN A 310 -23.20 5.50 27.35
CA GLN A 310 -22.64 5.47 28.69
C GLN A 310 -23.58 4.76 29.64
N LEU A 311 -22.98 3.86 30.43
CA LEU A 311 -23.56 3.18 31.58
C LEU A 311 -23.14 3.92 32.85
N GLU A 312 -24.10 4.21 33.72
CA GLU A 312 -23.89 4.68 35.08
C GLU A 312 -24.42 3.60 36.03
N LEU A 313 -23.51 2.92 36.72
CA LEU A 313 -23.85 1.91 37.71
C LEU A 313 -24.44 2.58 38.97
N PRO A 314 -25.42 1.95 39.63
CA PRO A 314 -25.99 2.47 40.87
C PRO A 314 -24.90 2.61 41.95
N GLU A 315 -24.00 1.62 42.02
CA GLU A 315 -22.83 1.60 42.90
C GLU A 315 -21.57 1.20 42.12
N PRO A 316 -20.37 1.66 42.52
CA PRO A 316 -19.12 1.25 41.90
C PRO A 316 -18.91 -0.27 41.96
N ALA A 317 -18.51 -0.88 40.85
CA ALA A 317 -18.23 -2.31 40.74
C ALA A 317 -16.81 -2.56 40.19
N THR A 318 -16.20 -3.68 40.57
CA THR A 318 -14.94 -4.14 39.99
C THR A 318 -15.25 -5.10 38.85
N ILE A 319 -14.82 -4.75 37.63
CA ILE A 319 -15.06 -5.53 36.42
C ILE A 319 -13.75 -6.06 35.83
N ASP A 320 -13.79 -7.24 35.20
CA ASP A 320 -12.65 -7.80 34.45
C ASP A 320 -13.00 -8.12 32.99
N ARG A 321 -14.27 -7.97 32.59
CA ARG A 321 -14.71 -8.27 31.23
C ARG A 321 -15.83 -7.36 30.77
N ILE A 322 -15.73 -6.91 29.53
CA ILE A 322 -16.78 -6.15 28.82
C ILE A 322 -17.19 -6.95 27.59
N GLU A 323 -18.48 -7.13 27.37
CA GLU A 323 -18.99 -7.84 26.20
C GLU A 323 -19.96 -6.99 25.41
N TRP A 324 -19.85 -7.04 24.08
CA TRP A 324 -20.76 -6.29 23.21
C TRP A 324 -20.97 -6.96 21.86
N GLY A 325 -22.02 -6.57 21.15
CA GLY A 325 -22.39 -7.14 19.86
C GLY A 325 -23.13 -6.15 18.99
N ARG A 326 -23.05 -6.31 17.67
CA ARG A 326 -23.90 -5.56 16.72
C ARG A 326 -25.23 -6.26 16.51
N ASP A 327 -25.20 -7.59 16.41
CA ASP A 327 -26.35 -8.49 16.29
C ASP A 327 -25.92 -9.91 16.66
N ARG A 328 -26.09 -10.28 17.93
CA ARG A 328 -25.78 -11.63 18.46
C ARG A 328 -26.56 -12.74 17.75
N LYS A 329 -27.72 -12.42 17.14
CA LYS A 329 -28.48 -13.37 16.29
C LYS A 329 -27.87 -13.55 14.90
N GLY A 330 -26.99 -12.65 14.47
CA GLY A 330 -26.16 -12.78 13.27
C GLY A 330 -26.91 -12.59 11.95
N ARG A 331 -28.05 -11.91 11.94
CA ARG A 331 -28.84 -11.63 10.73
C ARG A 331 -28.28 -10.44 9.96
N TYR A 332 -27.64 -9.49 10.65
CA TYR A 332 -27.13 -8.26 10.05
C TYR A 332 -25.63 -8.06 10.31
N GLN A 333 -24.96 -7.45 9.32
CA GLN A 333 -23.51 -7.26 9.30
C GLN A 333 -23.09 -5.80 9.05
N ASP A 334 -24.03 -4.90 8.81
CA ASP A 334 -23.80 -3.46 8.64
C ASP A 334 -23.65 -2.76 10.00
N ARG A 335 -23.17 -1.50 10.03
CA ARG A 335 -23.17 -0.64 11.22
C ARG A 335 -22.34 -1.17 12.40
N LEU A 336 -21.48 -2.15 12.17
CA LEU A 336 -20.60 -2.71 13.19
C LEU A 336 -19.60 -1.63 13.60
N PRO A 337 -19.53 -1.23 14.89
CA PRO A 337 -18.39 -0.48 15.40
C PRO A 337 -17.10 -1.24 15.12
N THR A 338 -16.17 -0.61 14.40
CA THR A 338 -14.90 -1.23 14.02
C THR A 338 -13.71 -0.51 14.63
N LYS A 339 -13.84 0.81 14.82
CA LYS A 339 -12.95 1.61 15.66
C LYS A 339 -13.73 2.14 16.84
N TYR A 340 -13.23 1.91 18.05
CA TYR A 340 -13.88 2.33 19.28
C TYR A 340 -12.89 2.40 20.43
N ARG A 341 -13.30 3.12 21.47
CA ARG A 341 -12.67 3.11 22.79
C ARG A 341 -13.72 2.94 23.87
N ILE A 342 -13.32 2.29 24.96
CA ILE A 342 -14.12 2.07 26.14
C ILE A 342 -13.38 2.68 27.32
N GLU A 343 -14.03 3.61 27.99
CA GLU A 343 -13.46 4.42 29.06
C GLU A 343 -14.26 4.21 30.35
N GLY A 344 -13.58 4.23 31.49
CA GLY A 344 -14.16 4.04 32.81
C GLY A 344 -13.86 5.22 33.72
N ALA A 345 -14.72 5.48 34.70
CA ALA A 345 -14.48 6.46 35.73
C ALA A 345 -15.18 6.09 37.05
N LEU A 346 -14.65 6.56 38.18
CA LEU A 346 -15.36 6.53 39.47
C LEU A 346 -16.22 7.78 39.66
N GLU A 347 -15.76 8.90 39.12
CA GLU A 347 -16.42 10.20 39.17
C GLU A 347 -16.70 10.71 37.74
N PRO A 348 -17.79 11.45 37.51
CA PRO A 348 -18.09 12.00 36.19
C PRO A 348 -16.92 12.85 35.65
N GLY A 349 -16.52 12.62 34.40
CA GLY A 349 -15.49 13.41 33.72
C GLY A 349 -14.05 12.94 33.96
N GLN A 350 -13.79 12.10 34.97
CA GLN A 350 -12.46 11.55 35.27
C GLN A 350 -12.21 10.25 34.50
N TRP A 351 -12.27 10.34 33.17
CA TRP A 351 -12.20 9.18 32.27
C TRP A 351 -10.79 8.60 32.21
N ARG A 352 -10.71 7.27 32.25
CA ARG A 352 -9.51 6.49 31.91
C ARG A 352 -9.84 5.43 30.90
N LEU A 353 -8.94 5.21 29.93
CA LEU A 353 -9.07 4.14 28.96
C LEU A 353 -9.08 2.77 29.66
N LEU A 354 -10.07 1.93 29.33
CA LEU A 354 -10.16 0.52 29.75
C LEU A 354 -9.78 -0.43 28.61
N ALA A 355 -10.33 -0.19 27.42
CA ALA A 355 -10.09 -0.99 26.22
C ALA A 355 -10.29 -0.16 24.95
N ASN A 356 -9.76 -0.60 23.81
CA ASN A 356 -10.02 -0.02 22.51
C ASN A 356 -9.90 -1.08 21.40
N SER A 357 -10.21 -0.70 20.17
CA SER A 357 -10.07 -1.55 18.99
C SER A 357 -8.61 -1.85 18.59
N ASN A 358 -7.61 -1.17 19.16
CA ASN A 358 -6.20 -1.29 18.72
C ASN A 358 -5.55 -2.60 19.17
N ASP A 359 -6.08 -3.24 20.21
CA ASP A 359 -5.67 -4.58 20.66
C ASP A 359 -6.35 -5.72 19.87
N ARG A 360 -7.20 -5.39 18.88
CA ARG A 360 -7.85 -6.34 17.97
C ARG A 360 -7.15 -6.37 16.62
N LEU A 361 -7.26 -7.50 15.96
CA LEU A 361 -6.99 -7.57 14.53
C LEU A 361 -7.92 -6.63 13.74
N PRO A 362 -7.44 -6.01 12.65
CA PRO A 362 -8.28 -5.15 11.82
C PRO A 362 -9.53 -5.87 11.29
N PHE A 363 -10.65 -5.17 11.19
CA PHE A 363 -11.85 -5.71 10.55
C PHE A 363 -11.63 -5.87 9.04
N LYS A 364 -12.22 -6.92 8.44
CA LYS A 364 -12.02 -7.26 7.02
C LYS A 364 -12.36 -6.06 6.10
N GLY A 365 -11.37 -5.61 5.34
CA GLY A 365 -11.49 -4.47 4.43
C GLY A 365 -11.17 -3.12 5.06
N GLU A 366 -10.93 -3.07 6.37
CA GLU A 366 -10.33 -1.92 7.02
C GLU A 366 -8.81 -2.01 6.97
N LYS A 367 -8.19 -0.92 6.54
CA LYS A 367 -6.76 -0.72 6.68
C LYS A 367 -6.55 -0.20 8.11
N SER A 368 -6.12 -1.12 8.98
CA SER A 368 -5.51 -0.90 10.30
C SER A 368 -6.27 -0.13 11.38
N ALA A 369 -5.78 -0.29 12.62
CA ALA A 369 -6.02 0.65 13.72
C ALA A 369 -5.83 2.10 13.22
N PRO A 370 -6.62 3.08 13.69
CA PRO A 370 -6.45 4.46 13.28
C PRO A 370 -5.01 4.91 13.48
N ALA A 371 -4.54 5.80 12.59
CA ALA A 371 -3.46 6.74 12.87
C ALA A 371 -3.45 7.06 14.36
N THR A 372 -2.28 7.03 14.98
CA THR A 372 -1.93 7.72 16.21
C THR A 372 -3.01 8.72 16.63
N THR A 373 -4.01 8.27 17.38
CA THR A 373 -5.21 9.07 17.63
C THR A 373 -4.84 10.02 18.75
N TYR A 374 -4.37 11.21 18.41
CA TYR A 374 -4.14 12.24 19.42
C TYR A 374 -5.44 12.47 20.18
N ASP A 375 -5.40 12.19 21.47
CA ASP A 375 -6.52 12.33 22.40
C ASP A 375 -6.33 13.62 23.18
N PHE A 376 -7.24 14.56 22.95
CA PHE A 376 -7.24 15.85 23.62
C PHE A 376 -8.19 15.86 24.82
N THR A 377 -8.86 14.74 25.12
CA THR A 377 -9.77 14.64 26.27
C THR A 377 -8.98 14.61 27.58
N GLY A 378 -9.49 15.33 28.59
CA GLY A 378 -8.81 15.43 29.90
C GLY A 378 -7.66 16.44 29.96
N HIS A 379 -7.24 17.03 28.84
CA HIS A 379 -6.28 18.15 28.82
C HIS A 379 -6.99 19.50 29.08
N PRO A 380 -6.29 20.51 29.64
CA PRO A 380 -6.80 21.87 29.70
C PRO A 380 -7.27 22.36 28.32
N GLU A 381 -8.41 23.06 28.26
CA GLU A 381 -9.05 23.40 26.98
C GLU A 381 -8.13 24.20 26.04
N GLU A 382 -7.30 25.08 26.58
CA GLU A 382 -6.33 25.86 25.79
C GLU A 382 -5.23 24.98 25.19
N GLU A 383 -4.74 24.00 25.96
CA GLU A 383 -3.74 23.04 25.50
C GLU A 383 -4.34 22.11 24.43
N ALA A 384 -5.55 21.61 24.67
CA ALA A 384 -6.32 20.81 23.74
C ALA A 384 -6.61 21.57 22.42
N ARG A 385 -6.89 22.88 22.50
CA ARG A 385 -7.09 23.75 21.33
C ARG A 385 -5.82 23.86 20.50
N GLN A 386 -4.68 24.16 21.12
CA GLN A 386 -3.38 24.22 20.44
C GLN A 386 -3.00 22.87 19.81
N GLY A 387 -3.25 21.77 20.52
CA GLY A 387 -3.05 20.42 19.99
C GLY A 387 -3.90 20.15 18.74
N ARG A 388 -5.18 20.53 18.74
CA ARG A 388 -6.06 20.41 17.56
C ARG A 388 -5.58 21.25 16.37
N GLU A 389 -5.06 22.45 16.60
CA GLU A 389 -4.49 23.31 15.56
C GLU A 389 -3.23 22.69 14.94
N LYS A 390 -2.32 22.18 15.76
CA LYS A 390 -1.12 21.47 15.30
C LYS A 390 -1.46 20.21 14.52
N LEU A 391 -2.46 19.43 14.96
CA LEU A 391 -2.95 18.27 14.24
C LEU A 391 -3.55 18.65 12.87
N ALA A 392 -4.30 19.75 12.80
CA ALA A 392 -4.81 20.25 11.53
C ALA A 392 -3.67 20.65 10.59
N ARG A 393 -2.62 21.30 11.12
CA ARG A 393 -1.42 21.67 10.35
C ARG A 393 -0.66 20.44 9.86
N LEU A 394 -0.50 19.41 10.69
CA LEU A 394 0.15 18.15 10.31
C LEU A 394 -0.58 17.50 9.13
N LYS A 395 -1.91 17.39 9.20
CA LYS A 395 -2.74 16.83 8.11
C LYS A 395 -2.62 17.62 6.81
N GLU A 396 -2.53 18.95 6.89
CA GLU A 396 -2.35 19.79 5.71
C GLU A 396 -0.96 19.58 5.07
N ILE A 397 0.10 19.49 5.88
CA ILE A 397 1.45 19.19 5.38
C ILE A 397 1.52 17.79 4.74
N GLU A 398 0.88 16.79 5.35
CA GLU A 398 0.80 15.44 4.78
C GLU A 398 0.11 15.44 3.42
N LYS A 399 -0.99 16.19 3.28
CA LYS A 399 -1.68 16.38 2.00
C LYS A 399 -0.82 17.11 0.97
N GLN A 400 -0.09 18.15 1.38
CA GLN A 400 0.85 18.88 0.51
C GLN A 400 1.95 17.95 0.01
N ALA A 401 2.60 17.21 0.90
CA ALA A 401 3.65 16.25 0.54
C ALA A 401 3.12 15.15 -0.40
N ALA A 402 1.91 14.64 -0.17
CA ALA A 402 1.25 13.67 -1.05
C ALA A 402 0.97 14.25 -2.45
N SER A 403 0.63 15.54 -2.54
CA SER A 403 0.40 16.20 -3.84
C SER A 403 1.70 16.42 -4.62
N LEU A 404 2.77 16.84 -3.95
CA LEU A 404 4.09 17.10 -4.53
C LEU A 404 4.81 15.83 -4.99
N SER A 405 4.59 14.72 -4.27
CA SER A 405 5.13 13.40 -4.64
C SER A 405 4.40 12.75 -5.83
N ASN A 406 3.28 13.32 -6.27
CA ASN A 406 2.51 12.77 -7.39
C ASN A 406 3.20 13.06 -8.74
N THR A 407 3.90 12.07 -9.27
CA THR A 407 4.62 12.20 -10.55
C THR A 407 3.69 12.08 -11.75
N SER A 408 3.77 13.04 -12.68
CA SER A 408 3.10 12.94 -13.97
C SER A 408 3.58 11.72 -14.75
N LYS A 409 2.63 10.92 -15.24
CA LYS A 409 2.93 9.75 -16.07
C LYS A 409 2.98 10.16 -17.54
N VAL A 410 4.09 9.83 -18.21
CA VAL A 410 4.23 10.01 -19.66
C VAL A 410 4.31 8.69 -20.42
N TYR A 411 3.79 8.67 -21.63
CA TYR A 411 4.02 7.61 -22.60
C TYR A 411 5.27 7.96 -23.42
N ALA A 412 6.41 7.38 -23.03
CA ALA A 412 7.68 7.59 -23.70
C ALA A 412 8.37 6.24 -23.97
N GLY A 413 8.88 6.08 -25.20
CA GLY A 413 9.70 4.93 -25.58
C GLY A 413 11.03 4.91 -24.83
N THR A 414 11.60 3.72 -24.61
CA THR A 414 13.03 3.61 -24.27
C THR A 414 13.76 2.85 -25.33
N PHE A 415 14.92 3.38 -25.68
CA PHE A 415 15.96 2.62 -26.36
C PHE A 415 16.49 1.58 -25.38
N LYS A 416 16.37 0.31 -25.76
CA LYS A 416 16.98 -0.83 -25.10
C LYS A 416 17.62 -1.68 -26.17
N GLN A 417 18.67 -2.38 -25.82
CA GLN A 417 19.25 -3.36 -26.72
C GLN A 417 18.19 -4.41 -27.07
N PRO A 418 17.87 -4.63 -28.35
CA PRO A 418 16.90 -5.65 -28.74
C PRO A 418 17.45 -7.04 -28.42
N ALA A 419 16.55 -7.97 -28.09
CA ALA A 419 16.92 -9.37 -27.94
C ALA A 419 17.46 -9.92 -29.28
N PRO A 420 18.32 -10.96 -29.25
CA PRO A 420 18.78 -11.63 -30.46
C PRO A 420 17.60 -12.07 -31.33
N THR A 421 17.61 -11.67 -32.60
CA THR A 421 16.62 -12.14 -33.58
C THR A 421 17.02 -13.55 -34.01
N ARG A 422 16.04 -14.46 -34.13
CA ARG A 422 16.29 -15.85 -34.48
C ARG A 422 15.45 -16.26 -35.68
N LEU A 423 15.99 -17.17 -36.49
CA LEU A 423 15.24 -17.83 -37.55
C LEU A 423 14.17 -18.74 -36.91
N MET A 424 12.91 -18.57 -37.28
CA MET A 424 11.82 -19.39 -36.76
C MET A 424 11.58 -20.58 -37.68
N TYR A 425 11.55 -21.80 -37.14
CA TYR A 425 11.27 -22.98 -37.95
C TYR A 425 9.85 -22.89 -38.53
N ARG A 426 9.74 -22.74 -39.86
CA ARG A 426 8.45 -22.58 -40.58
C ARG A 426 7.59 -21.43 -40.03
N GLY A 427 8.20 -20.42 -39.40
CA GLY A 427 7.49 -19.29 -38.81
C GLY A 427 6.91 -19.53 -37.40
N ASP A 428 7.11 -20.71 -36.80
CA ASP A 428 6.66 -20.99 -35.43
C ASP A 428 7.52 -20.24 -34.38
N HIS A 429 6.89 -19.32 -33.64
CA HIS A 429 7.54 -18.50 -32.62
C HIS A 429 8.02 -19.29 -31.39
N LEU A 430 7.54 -20.53 -31.20
CA LEU A 430 7.99 -21.43 -30.12
C LEU A 430 9.18 -22.29 -30.53
N SER A 431 9.57 -22.25 -31.81
CA SER A 431 10.65 -23.08 -32.38
C SER A 431 11.81 -22.23 -32.92
N PRO A 432 12.51 -21.45 -32.06
CA PRO A 432 13.62 -20.60 -32.48
C PRO A 432 14.86 -21.42 -32.84
N ARG A 433 15.53 -21.04 -33.93
CA ARG A 433 16.80 -21.63 -34.40
C ARG A 433 17.96 -20.65 -34.23
N ASP A 434 18.82 -20.59 -35.25
CA ASP A 434 20.03 -19.79 -35.29
C ASP A 434 19.73 -18.31 -35.18
N VAL A 435 20.66 -17.59 -34.54
CA VAL A 435 20.61 -16.14 -34.44
C VAL A 435 20.93 -15.54 -35.80
N VAL A 436 20.13 -14.56 -36.21
CA VAL A 436 20.34 -13.80 -37.45
C VAL A 436 20.82 -12.38 -37.13
N ALA A 437 21.80 -11.91 -37.91
CA ALA A 437 22.27 -10.54 -37.84
C ALA A 437 21.23 -9.56 -38.42
N PRO A 438 21.22 -8.29 -37.96
CA PRO A 438 20.52 -7.23 -38.66
C PRO A 438 21.09 -7.08 -40.08
N GLU A 439 20.24 -7.17 -41.09
CA GLU A 439 20.63 -7.08 -42.50
C GLU A 439 19.50 -6.47 -43.34
N GLY A 440 19.84 -5.92 -44.51
CA GLY A 440 18.89 -5.54 -45.55
C GLY A 440 18.36 -6.75 -46.32
N LEU A 441 17.54 -6.49 -47.35
CA LEU A 441 17.06 -7.56 -48.23
C LEU A 441 18.20 -8.03 -49.15
N ASN A 442 18.58 -9.30 -49.08
CA ASN A 442 19.65 -9.88 -49.89
C ASN A 442 19.47 -9.67 -51.40
N ALA A 443 18.22 -9.62 -51.87
CA ALA A 443 17.88 -9.34 -53.28
C ALA A 443 18.40 -7.98 -53.77
N LEU A 444 18.65 -7.04 -52.85
CA LEU A 444 19.14 -5.70 -53.16
C LEU A 444 20.67 -5.58 -53.06
N ASN A 445 21.40 -6.64 -52.69
CA ASN A 445 22.85 -6.59 -52.48
C ASN A 445 23.66 -6.25 -53.74
N ALA A 446 23.08 -6.45 -54.93
CA ALA A 446 23.69 -6.03 -56.19
C ALA A 446 23.70 -4.49 -56.37
N MET A 447 22.78 -3.78 -55.72
CA MET A 447 22.61 -2.32 -55.82
C MET A 447 23.01 -1.59 -54.54
N LEU A 448 22.69 -2.17 -53.39
CA LEU A 448 22.90 -1.62 -52.05
C LEU A 448 23.96 -2.42 -51.31
N ARG A 449 24.82 -1.73 -50.56
CA ARG A 449 25.85 -2.39 -49.76
C ARG A 449 25.18 -3.18 -48.62
N PRO A 450 25.57 -4.45 -48.38
CA PRO A 450 25.13 -5.17 -47.19
C PRO A 450 25.51 -4.41 -45.91
N LEU A 451 24.66 -4.49 -44.89
CA LEU A 451 24.90 -3.87 -43.59
C LEU A 451 26.04 -4.55 -42.84
N ASN A 452 26.22 -5.87 -43.01
CA ASN A 452 27.30 -6.68 -42.41
C ASN A 452 27.45 -6.44 -40.90
N MET A 453 26.33 -6.30 -40.18
CA MET A 453 26.35 -6.02 -38.76
C MET A 453 26.54 -7.29 -37.93
N LYS A 454 27.17 -7.16 -36.76
CA LYS A 454 27.19 -8.26 -35.79
C LYS A 454 25.79 -8.46 -35.16
N PRO A 455 25.39 -9.69 -34.82
CA PRO A 455 24.10 -9.96 -34.17
C PRO A 455 23.86 -9.22 -32.85
N ASP A 456 24.93 -8.80 -32.17
CA ASP A 456 24.92 -8.09 -30.89
C ASP A 456 25.17 -6.58 -31.04
N ALA A 457 25.29 -6.06 -32.27
CA ALA A 457 25.59 -4.64 -32.52
C ALA A 457 24.63 -3.71 -31.74
N PRO A 458 25.11 -2.60 -31.15
CA PRO A 458 24.29 -1.68 -30.39
C PRO A 458 23.06 -1.17 -31.17
N GLU A 459 21.93 -1.03 -30.49
CA GLU A 459 20.65 -0.62 -31.10
C GLU A 459 20.75 0.70 -31.90
N ARG A 460 21.49 1.66 -31.34
CA ARG A 460 21.78 2.95 -31.99
C ARG A 460 22.47 2.76 -33.33
N ASP A 461 23.46 1.88 -33.37
CA ASP A 461 24.27 1.64 -34.57
C ASP A 461 23.44 0.94 -35.64
N ARG A 462 22.53 0.05 -35.24
CA ARG A 462 21.58 -0.60 -36.18
C ARG A 462 20.69 0.43 -36.87
N ARG A 463 20.15 1.39 -36.12
CA ARG A 463 19.31 2.46 -36.68
C ARG A 463 20.09 3.34 -37.65
N ILE A 464 21.31 3.73 -37.29
CA ILE A 464 22.17 4.54 -38.16
C ILE A 464 22.53 3.78 -39.43
N ALA A 465 22.88 2.49 -39.32
CA ALA A 465 23.21 1.66 -40.47
C ALA A 465 22.01 1.49 -41.41
N PHE A 466 20.82 1.18 -40.85
CA PHE A 466 19.60 1.07 -41.64
C PHE A 466 19.19 2.40 -42.29
N ALA A 467 19.32 3.53 -41.58
CA ALA A 467 19.02 4.84 -42.15
C ALA A 467 19.93 5.14 -43.34
N LYS A 468 21.24 4.91 -43.22
CA LYS A 468 22.20 5.09 -44.32
C LYS A 468 21.91 4.18 -45.51
N TRP A 469 21.52 2.93 -45.26
CA TRP A 469 21.15 1.97 -46.30
C TRP A 469 19.86 2.36 -47.01
N LEU A 470 18.86 2.84 -46.26
CA LEU A 470 17.57 3.25 -46.80
C LEU A 470 17.70 4.53 -47.65
N THR A 471 18.54 5.47 -47.23
CA THR A 471 18.78 6.75 -47.95
C THR A 471 20.02 6.71 -48.85
N ASP A 472 20.55 5.53 -49.16
CA ASP A 472 21.66 5.41 -50.11
C ASP A 472 21.19 5.94 -51.49
N PRO A 473 21.95 6.80 -52.18
CA PRO A 473 21.57 7.32 -53.50
C PRO A 473 21.33 6.23 -54.55
N LYS A 474 21.88 5.03 -54.36
CA LYS A 474 21.63 3.87 -55.23
C LYS A 474 20.30 3.17 -54.93
N ASN A 475 19.59 3.55 -53.85
CA ASN A 475 18.28 3.00 -53.52
C ASN A 475 17.22 3.64 -54.43
N PRO A 476 16.59 2.88 -55.34
CA PRO A 476 15.71 3.45 -56.34
C PRO A 476 14.31 3.79 -55.81
N LEU A 477 13.99 3.46 -54.56
CA LEU A 477 12.61 3.52 -54.05
C LEU A 477 12.39 4.67 -53.06
N THR A 478 13.31 4.90 -52.12
CA THR A 478 13.07 5.77 -50.96
C THR A 478 12.65 7.20 -51.38
N ALA A 479 13.40 7.81 -52.30
CA ALA A 479 13.08 9.16 -52.79
C ALA A 479 11.79 9.19 -53.60
N ARG A 480 11.60 8.23 -54.53
CA ARG A 480 10.39 8.12 -55.36
C ARG A 480 9.12 7.95 -54.52
N VAL A 481 9.15 7.07 -53.51
CA VAL A 481 8.03 6.85 -52.60
C VAL A 481 7.70 8.12 -51.83
N MET A 482 8.71 8.82 -51.30
CA MET A 482 8.48 10.03 -50.51
C MET A 482 7.90 11.18 -51.37
N VAL A 483 8.48 11.42 -52.55
CA VAL A 483 7.98 12.42 -53.50
C VAL A 483 6.57 12.09 -53.96
N ASN A 484 6.29 10.82 -54.28
CA ASN A 484 4.94 10.40 -54.66
C ASN A 484 3.92 10.63 -53.54
N ARG A 485 4.32 10.45 -52.27
CA ARG A 485 3.48 10.79 -51.11
C ARG A 485 3.26 12.29 -51.00
N ILE A 486 4.30 13.11 -51.19
CA ILE A 486 4.17 14.57 -51.21
C ILE A 486 3.18 15.00 -52.29
N TRP A 487 3.30 14.48 -53.51
CA TRP A 487 2.39 14.74 -54.62
C TRP A 487 0.96 14.31 -54.29
N HIS A 488 0.80 13.09 -53.79
CA HIS A 488 -0.50 12.54 -53.38
C HIS A 488 -1.20 13.43 -52.34
N TYR A 489 -0.49 13.98 -51.35
CA TYR A 489 -1.09 14.85 -50.35
C TYR A 489 -1.56 16.21 -50.90
N HIS A 490 -0.99 16.68 -52.01
CA HIS A 490 -1.43 17.91 -52.67
C HIS A 490 -2.60 17.70 -53.62
N PHE A 491 -2.57 16.61 -54.39
CA PHE A 491 -3.50 16.41 -55.51
C PHE A 491 -4.52 15.28 -55.28
N GLY A 492 -4.51 14.63 -54.11
CA GLY A 492 -5.40 13.52 -53.75
C GLY A 492 -5.08 12.19 -54.46
N ARG A 493 -4.19 12.18 -55.46
CA ARG A 493 -3.70 10.99 -56.15
C ARG A 493 -2.21 11.14 -56.45
N GLY A 494 -1.40 10.14 -56.08
CA GLY A 494 0.02 10.11 -56.42
C GLY A 494 0.25 9.85 -57.92
N LEU A 495 1.45 10.21 -58.40
CA LEU A 495 1.94 9.82 -59.74
C LEU A 495 1.89 8.30 -59.92
N VAL A 496 2.24 7.56 -58.86
CA VAL A 496 1.86 6.17 -58.63
C VAL A 496 0.63 6.14 -57.73
N ALA A 497 -0.48 5.60 -58.24
CA ALA A 497 -1.77 5.61 -57.55
C ALA A 497 -1.80 4.75 -56.27
N THR A 498 -0.80 3.89 -56.07
CA THR A 498 -0.56 3.08 -54.87
C THR A 498 0.63 3.63 -54.08
N PRO A 499 0.44 4.57 -53.12
CA PRO A 499 1.54 5.34 -52.52
C PRO A 499 2.57 4.55 -51.71
N SER A 500 2.31 3.26 -51.44
CA SER A 500 3.19 2.36 -50.69
C SER A 500 3.53 1.07 -51.44
N ASP A 501 3.09 0.92 -52.69
CA ASP A 501 3.38 -0.27 -53.51
C ASP A 501 3.85 0.15 -54.90
N PHE A 502 5.17 0.06 -55.09
CA PHE A 502 5.89 0.38 -56.32
C PHE A 502 6.37 -0.91 -57.02
N GLY A 503 5.97 -2.09 -56.53
CA GLY A 503 6.28 -3.38 -57.13
C GLY A 503 5.29 -3.77 -58.22
N ASP A 504 5.39 -5.02 -58.71
CA ASP A 504 4.54 -5.53 -59.80
C ASP A 504 3.04 -5.58 -59.47
N MET A 505 2.70 -5.57 -58.17
CA MET A 505 1.31 -5.51 -57.69
C MET A 505 0.77 -4.07 -57.59
N GLY A 506 1.65 -3.07 -57.71
CA GLY A 506 1.31 -1.66 -57.71
C GLY A 506 0.95 -1.12 -59.10
N PHE A 507 0.38 0.09 -59.15
CA PHE A 507 0.17 0.78 -60.43
C PHE A 507 1.47 1.34 -60.99
N ARG A 508 1.62 1.33 -62.31
CA ARG A 508 2.72 2.05 -62.96
C ARG A 508 2.56 3.56 -62.78
N PRO A 509 3.67 4.32 -62.70
CA PRO A 509 3.61 5.77 -62.64
C PRO A 509 2.94 6.33 -63.89
N SER A 510 2.00 7.26 -63.70
CA SER A 510 1.36 8.01 -64.79
C SER A 510 2.37 8.86 -65.57
N HIS A 511 3.37 9.41 -64.87
CA HIS A 511 4.45 10.23 -65.43
C HIS A 511 5.80 9.76 -64.83
N PRO A 512 6.43 8.73 -65.40
CA PRO A 512 7.67 8.14 -64.86
C PRO A 512 8.83 9.15 -64.83
N ASP A 513 9.03 9.92 -65.89
CA ASP A 513 10.16 10.85 -65.99
C ASP A 513 10.06 11.99 -64.98
N LEU A 514 8.83 12.50 -64.74
CA LEU A 514 8.57 13.51 -63.72
C LEU A 514 8.85 12.98 -62.31
N LEU A 515 8.42 11.74 -62.03
CA LEU A 515 8.68 11.09 -60.75
C LEU A 515 10.18 10.93 -60.51
N ASP A 516 10.93 10.50 -61.52
CA ASP A 516 12.37 10.31 -61.44
C ASP A 516 13.10 11.64 -61.26
N TRP A 517 12.69 12.66 -62.01
CA TRP A 517 13.24 14.01 -61.88
C TRP A 517 13.01 14.60 -60.48
N LEU A 518 11.78 14.54 -59.97
CA LEU A 518 11.47 15.02 -58.62
C LEU A 518 12.20 14.21 -57.53
N ALA A 519 12.41 12.91 -57.74
CA ALA A 519 13.16 12.07 -56.81
C ALA A 519 14.65 12.46 -56.77
N MET A 520 15.27 12.71 -57.93
CA MET A 520 16.64 13.22 -58.00
C MET A 520 16.76 14.59 -57.32
N GLU A 521 15.87 15.51 -57.67
CA GLU A 521 15.82 16.86 -57.08
C GLU A 521 15.68 16.81 -55.54
N PHE A 522 14.87 15.88 -55.04
CA PHE A 522 14.69 15.69 -53.60
C PHE A 522 15.98 15.25 -52.90
N MET A 523 16.74 14.35 -53.52
CA MET A 523 18.01 13.87 -52.98
C MET A 523 19.11 14.94 -53.05
N GLU A 524 19.23 15.63 -54.18
CA GLU A 524 20.26 16.66 -54.42
C GLU A 524 20.08 17.89 -53.51
N ASN A 525 18.83 18.21 -53.15
CA ASN A 525 18.51 19.32 -52.24
C ASN A 525 18.37 18.87 -50.76
N GLY A 526 19.13 17.86 -50.37
CA GLY A 526 19.29 17.45 -48.96
C GLY A 526 18.01 16.88 -48.33
N TRP A 527 17.16 16.21 -49.12
CA TRP A 527 15.91 15.59 -48.65
C TRP A 527 14.93 16.61 -48.04
N SER A 528 14.97 17.86 -48.50
CA SER A 528 14.12 18.94 -48.01
C SER A 528 12.69 18.81 -48.54
N VAL A 529 11.78 18.32 -47.69
CA VAL A 529 10.35 18.22 -48.02
C VAL A 529 9.75 19.59 -48.37
N LYS A 530 10.20 20.66 -47.69
CA LYS A 530 9.78 22.04 -47.98
C LYS A 530 10.19 22.51 -49.37
N HIS A 531 11.36 22.09 -49.85
CA HIS A 531 11.84 22.42 -51.19
C HIS A 531 10.91 21.83 -52.26
N ILE A 532 10.67 20.52 -52.18
CA ILE A 532 9.78 19.81 -53.12
C ILE A 532 8.36 20.36 -53.10
N HIS A 533 7.82 20.69 -51.93
CA HIS A 533 6.51 21.35 -51.85
C HIS A 533 6.47 22.67 -52.63
N ARG A 534 7.48 23.54 -52.48
CA ARG A 534 7.52 24.81 -53.21
C ARG A 534 7.69 24.60 -54.70
N LEU A 535 8.55 23.67 -55.09
CA LEU A 535 8.81 23.36 -56.49
C LEU A 535 7.54 22.90 -57.21
N ILE A 536 6.79 21.97 -56.62
CA ILE A 536 5.53 21.46 -57.18
C ILE A 536 4.46 22.56 -57.30
N LEU A 537 4.42 23.50 -56.36
CA LEU A 537 3.38 24.55 -56.33
C LEU A 537 3.74 25.78 -57.19
N ASN A 538 4.99 25.88 -57.64
CA ASN A 538 5.48 26.98 -58.48
C ASN A 538 5.77 26.55 -59.93
N SER A 539 5.55 25.28 -60.27
CA SER A 539 5.81 24.70 -61.60
C SER A 539 4.68 24.94 -62.60
#